data_AF-A0A6A4ZFN4-F1
#
_entry.id   AF-A0A6A4ZFN4-F1
#
_cell.length_a   1.000
_cell.length_b   1.000
_cell.length_c   1.000
_cell.angle_alpha   90.00
_cell.angle_beta   90.00
_cell.angle_gamma   90.00
#
_symmetry.space_group_name_H-M   'P 1'
#
loop_
_entity.id
_entity.type
_entity.pdbx_description
1 polymer ?
#
loop_
_entity_poly.entity_id
_entity_poly.type
_entity_poly.pdbx_seq_one_letter_code
_entity_poly.pdbx_strand_id
1 'polypeptide(L)'
;GLSFFDKLAHELEHFSAEDRECFFRSDDAKTIASHESNGAATARAVLIDMEPKVVDQCVGNAGRTSGGLPWQYDDANVVCEQSGSGTSSMNHYQPFHHVLSYQPIIPSRNNWAYGYAVHGAACHEAVLDVVRKEVERCDYFKGFLALQSLAGGTGSGLGTIGWIPTASLGLRELYPTSYLLNTVVWPYRSGEVIVQNYNTLLTMACLSESSDGVLIVENDLADQICRRLLAIPTPSLHQMNQVLTNHIAAMLMPALPFQKDTHTSRFSSCALPSIIQHLCAHPGFKLLNVKLVPQVR
;
A
#
# COMPACT_ATOMS: atom_id res chain seq x y z
N GLY A 1 3.78 -4.00 -2.71
CA GLY A 1 2.55 -4.82 -2.82
C GLY A 1 2.90 -6.29 -2.81
N LEU A 2 3.09 -6.89 -3.98
CA LEU A 2 3.31 -8.34 -4.15
C LEU A 2 4.39 -8.93 -3.22
N SER A 3 5.63 -8.42 -3.29
CA SER A 3 6.73 -8.92 -2.46
C SER A 3 6.45 -8.79 -0.96
N PHE A 4 5.67 -7.79 -0.56
CA PHE A 4 5.30 -7.57 0.84
C PHE A 4 4.38 -8.67 1.37
N PHE A 5 3.34 -9.02 0.62
CA PHE A 5 2.46 -10.12 1.01
C PHE A 5 3.14 -11.49 0.92
N ASP A 6 4.05 -11.71 -0.03
CA ASP A 6 4.87 -12.93 -0.06
C ASP A 6 5.70 -13.08 1.22
N LYS A 7 6.31 -11.98 1.68
CA LYS A 7 7.08 -11.97 2.93
C LYS A 7 6.18 -12.21 4.13
N LEU A 8 5.04 -11.55 4.21
CA LEU A 8 4.08 -11.75 5.30
C LEU A 8 3.55 -13.19 5.34
N ALA A 9 3.24 -13.79 4.18
CA ALA A 9 2.76 -15.16 4.10
C ALA A 9 3.80 -16.18 4.62
N HIS A 10 5.08 -15.91 4.37
CA HIS A 10 6.18 -16.71 4.91
C HIS A 10 6.37 -16.49 6.41
N GLU A 11 6.39 -15.25 6.89
CA GLU A 11 6.67 -14.95 8.30
C GLU A 11 5.50 -15.31 9.23
N LEU A 12 4.26 -15.06 8.80
CA LEU A 12 3.06 -15.27 9.61
C LEU A 12 2.60 -16.74 9.66
N GLU A 13 3.22 -17.64 8.90
CA GLU A 13 2.96 -19.09 8.98
C GLU A 13 3.13 -19.62 10.42
N HIS A 14 4.07 -19.03 11.18
CA HIS A 14 4.39 -19.42 12.54
C HIS A 14 3.64 -18.63 13.62
N PHE A 15 2.71 -17.75 13.23
CA PHE A 15 1.95 -16.88 14.14
C PHE A 15 0.50 -17.36 14.32
N SER A 16 -0.20 -16.73 15.27
CA SER A 16 -1.59 -17.09 15.60
C SER A 16 -2.56 -16.81 14.43
N ALA A 17 -3.76 -17.40 14.48
CA ALA A 17 -4.82 -17.07 13.51
C ALA A 17 -5.19 -15.58 13.53
N GLU A 18 -5.25 -14.97 14.72
CA GLU A 18 -5.56 -13.55 14.90
C GLU A 18 -4.50 -12.63 14.26
N ASP A 19 -3.22 -12.98 14.38
CA ASP A 19 -2.13 -12.23 13.76
C ASP A 19 -2.13 -12.34 12.23
N ARG A 20 -2.47 -13.53 11.72
CA ARG A 20 -2.67 -13.76 10.27
C ARG A 20 -3.86 -12.96 9.74
N GLU A 21 -4.94 -12.90 10.51
CA GLU A 21 -6.18 -12.21 10.14
C GLU A 21 -6.01 -10.70 9.90
N CYS A 22 -4.98 -10.10 10.52
CA CYS A 22 -4.62 -8.70 10.30
C CYS A 22 -4.28 -8.38 8.84
N PHE A 23 -3.75 -9.35 8.09
CA PHE A 23 -3.29 -9.15 6.71
C PHE A 23 -3.98 -10.07 5.70
N PHE A 24 -4.47 -11.23 6.13
CA PHE A 24 -5.11 -12.23 5.28
C PHE A 24 -6.46 -12.64 5.85
N ARG A 25 -7.51 -12.69 5.02
CA ARG A 25 -8.81 -13.25 5.38
C ARG A 25 -8.93 -14.68 4.89
N SER A 26 -9.63 -15.51 5.66
CA SER A 26 -10.10 -16.82 5.22
C SER A 26 -11.50 -16.65 4.63
N ASP A 27 -11.78 -17.22 3.46
CA ASP A 27 -13.09 -17.09 2.81
C ASP A 27 -14.21 -17.90 3.51
N ASP A 28 -13.86 -18.78 4.46
CA ASP A 28 -14.82 -19.57 5.23
C ASP A 28 -14.84 -19.17 6.72
N ALA A 29 -15.95 -18.54 7.15
CA ALA A 29 -16.22 -18.19 8.54
C ALA A 29 -16.31 -19.39 9.51
N LYS A 30 -16.34 -20.64 8.99
CA LYS A 30 -16.35 -21.89 9.78
C LYS A 30 -14.96 -22.46 10.05
N THR A 31 -13.93 -21.93 9.41
CA THR A 31 -12.58 -22.52 9.37
C THR A 31 -11.66 -21.96 10.44
N ILE A 32 -12.16 -21.05 11.28
CA ILE A 32 -11.42 -20.49 12.41
C ILE A 32 -11.16 -21.56 13.49
N ALA A 33 -11.94 -22.64 13.52
CA ALA A 33 -11.86 -23.70 14.54
C ALA A 33 -11.17 -25.00 14.08
N SER A 34 -10.93 -25.18 12.77
CA SER A 34 -10.29 -26.37 12.24
C SER A 34 -8.95 -26.01 11.61
N HIS A 35 -7.87 -26.60 12.13
CA HIS A 35 -6.51 -26.58 11.57
C HIS A 35 -6.40 -27.13 10.12
N GLU A 36 -7.52 -27.37 9.44
CA GLU A 36 -7.63 -27.98 8.13
C GLU A 36 -8.38 -27.04 7.20
N SER A 37 -7.66 -26.32 6.34
CA SER A 37 -8.23 -25.82 5.10
C SER A 37 -7.20 -25.79 3.98
N ASN A 38 -7.51 -26.53 2.93
CA ASN A 38 -6.85 -26.54 1.62
C ASN A 38 -7.12 -25.26 0.78
N GLY A 39 -7.64 -24.19 1.37
CA GLY A 39 -7.94 -22.93 0.68
C GLY A 39 -6.81 -21.91 0.81
N ALA A 40 -6.45 -21.23 -0.28
CA ALA A 40 -5.50 -20.12 -0.23
C ALA A 40 -6.08 -18.93 0.54
N ALA A 41 -5.29 -18.30 1.41
CA ALA A 41 -5.70 -17.14 2.17
C ALA A 41 -5.81 -15.91 1.25
N THR A 42 -6.84 -15.08 1.42
CA THR A 42 -7.05 -13.91 0.58
C THR A 42 -6.44 -12.67 1.24
N ALA A 43 -5.54 -11.96 0.57
CA ALA A 43 -4.92 -10.75 1.11
C ALA A 43 -5.95 -9.63 1.30
N ARG A 44 -5.94 -8.97 2.46
CA ARG A 44 -6.71 -7.74 2.73
C ARG A 44 -5.99 -6.57 2.06
N ALA A 45 -6.12 -6.47 0.74
CA ALA A 45 -5.43 -5.49 -0.08
C ALA A 45 -6.33 -5.00 -1.21
N VAL A 46 -6.15 -3.73 -1.55
CA VAL A 46 -6.74 -3.10 -2.74
C VAL A 46 -5.60 -2.70 -3.68
N LEU A 47 -5.63 -3.22 -4.91
CA LEU A 47 -4.63 -2.93 -5.93
C LEU A 47 -5.16 -1.82 -6.85
N ILE A 48 -4.39 -0.75 -6.99
CA ILE A 48 -4.77 0.40 -7.80
C ILE A 48 -3.62 0.71 -8.75
N ASP A 49 -3.84 0.51 -10.05
CA ASP A 49 -2.94 0.99 -11.09
C ASP A 49 -3.72 1.28 -12.37
N MET A 50 -3.33 2.33 -13.08
CA MET A 50 -3.90 2.68 -14.39
C MET A 50 -3.30 1.86 -15.52
N GLU A 51 -2.29 1.03 -15.26
CA GLU A 51 -1.76 0.07 -16.22
C GLU A 51 -2.21 -1.37 -15.87
N PRO A 52 -3.24 -1.92 -16.56
CA PRO A 52 -3.80 -3.23 -16.24
C PRO A 52 -2.77 -4.35 -16.21
N LYS A 53 -1.77 -4.29 -17.11
CA LYS A 53 -0.70 -5.29 -17.19
C LYS A 53 0.08 -5.44 -15.88
N VAL A 54 0.28 -4.35 -15.15
CA VAL A 54 1.00 -4.37 -13.86
C VAL A 54 0.16 -5.08 -12.81
N VAL A 55 -1.14 -4.82 -12.80
CA VAL A 55 -2.08 -5.47 -11.86
C VAL A 55 -2.23 -6.94 -12.18
N ASP A 56 -2.45 -7.29 -13.46
CA ASP A 56 -2.55 -8.68 -13.91
C ASP A 56 -1.28 -9.47 -13.58
N GLN A 57 -0.11 -8.84 -13.71
CA GLN A 57 1.15 -9.45 -13.31
C GLN A 57 1.24 -9.67 -11.79
N CYS A 58 0.72 -8.74 -11.00
CA CYS A 58 0.70 -8.86 -9.54
C CYS A 58 -0.28 -9.95 -9.07
N VAL A 59 -1.50 -9.96 -9.59
CA VAL A 59 -2.52 -10.98 -9.31
C VAL A 59 -2.03 -12.35 -9.78
N GLY A 60 -1.52 -12.43 -11.01
CA GLY A 60 -1.03 -13.68 -11.58
C GLY A 60 0.15 -14.27 -10.83
N ASN A 61 1.02 -13.46 -10.22
CA ASN A 61 2.19 -13.93 -9.47
C ASN A 61 1.97 -14.07 -7.95
N ALA A 62 0.80 -13.71 -7.44
CA ALA A 62 0.47 -13.84 -6.02
C ALA A 62 0.64 -15.30 -5.55
N GLY A 63 1.30 -15.48 -4.41
CA GLY A 63 1.50 -16.80 -3.80
C GLY A 63 2.42 -17.77 -4.54
N ARG A 64 3.00 -17.39 -5.70
CA ARG A 64 3.89 -18.27 -6.48
C ARG A 64 5.29 -18.41 -5.89
N THR A 65 5.73 -17.35 -5.21
CA THR A 65 7.08 -17.22 -4.64
C THR A 65 7.11 -17.40 -3.13
N SER A 66 5.94 -17.53 -2.48
CA SER A 66 5.86 -17.78 -1.05
C SER A 66 6.19 -19.24 -0.75
N GLY A 67 7.29 -19.47 -0.02
CA GLY A 67 7.58 -20.77 0.60
C GLY A 67 6.75 -21.07 1.86
N GLY A 68 5.78 -20.22 2.18
CA GLY A 68 4.90 -20.35 3.36
C GLY A 68 3.42 -20.48 2.97
N LEU A 69 2.54 -19.79 3.70
CA LEU A 69 1.09 -19.92 3.51
C LEU A 69 0.66 -19.63 2.05
N PRO A 70 -0.17 -20.49 1.42
CA PRO A 70 -0.72 -20.19 0.11
C PRO A 70 -1.65 -18.99 0.22
N TRP A 71 -1.47 -18.00 -0.66
CA TRP A 71 -2.27 -16.77 -0.63
C TRP A 71 -2.55 -16.21 -2.03
N GLN A 72 -3.59 -15.39 -2.14
CA GLN A 72 -4.00 -14.72 -3.39
C GLN A 72 -4.55 -13.31 -3.12
N TYR A 73 -4.66 -12.49 -4.18
CA TYR A 73 -5.44 -11.25 -4.15
C TYR A 73 -6.91 -11.55 -4.44
N ASP A 74 -7.81 -10.69 -3.94
CA ASP A 74 -9.22 -10.71 -4.36
C ASP A 74 -9.35 -9.96 -5.69
N ASP A 75 -9.81 -10.64 -6.73
CA ASP A 75 -10.03 -10.06 -8.06
C ASP A 75 -11.04 -8.90 -8.03
N ALA A 76 -11.95 -8.89 -7.05
CA ALA A 76 -12.89 -7.79 -6.85
C ALA A 76 -12.25 -6.53 -6.22
N ASN A 77 -11.03 -6.66 -5.68
CA ASN A 77 -10.28 -5.57 -5.04
C ASN A 77 -9.23 -4.95 -5.95
N VAL A 78 -9.46 -5.03 -7.25
CA VAL A 78 -8.62 -4.44 -8.29
C VAL A 78 -9.34 -3.24 -8.90
N VAL A 79 -8.67 -2.10 -8.88
CA VAL A 79 -9.11 -0.90 -9.61
C VAL A 79 -8.07 -0.58 -10.67
N CYS A 80 -8.46 -0.79 -11.93
CA CYS A 80 -7.72 -0.37 -13.10
C CYS A 80 -8.67 0.35 -14.07
N GLU A 81 -8.12 1.20 -14.94
CA GLU A 81 -8.95 1.90 -15.92
C GLU A 81 -9.40 0.92 -17.01
N GLN A 82 -10.68 0.53 -16.98
CA GLN A 82 -11.25 -0.38 -17.97
C GLN A 82 -11.34 0.30 -19.35
N SER A 83 -10.68 -0.30 -20.34
CA SER A 83 -10.94 0.00 -21.75
C SER A 83 -12.32 -0.50 -22.13
N GLY A 84 -13.35 0.36 -22.10
CA GLY A 84 -14.56 0.19 -22.92
C GLY A 84 -15.93 0.38 -22.26
N SER A 85 -16.73 1.23 -22.92
CA SER A 85 -18.20 1.28 -22.95
C SER A 85 -18.96 1.53 -21.64
N GLY A 86 -19.27 2.80 -21.41
CA GLY A 86 -20.30 3.22 -20.47
C GLY A 86 -20.44 4.73 -20.47
N THR A 87 -21.13 5.29 -21.47
CA THR A 87 -21.64 6.66 -21.41
C THR A 87 -22.51 6.81 -20.17
N SER A 88 -21.92 7.32 -19.09
CA SER A 88 -22.65 7.91 -17.97
C SER A 88 -22.17 9.35 -17.85
N SER A 89 -22.79 10.20 -18.66
CA SER A 89 -22.68 11.64 -18.60
C SER A 89 -23.08 12.14 -17.20
N MET A 90 -22.11 12.43 -16.34
CA MET A 90 -22.31 13.36 -15.22
C MET A 90 -21.78 14.73 -15.64
N ASN A 91 -22.68 15.55 -16.16
CA ASN A 91 -22.48 16.97 -16.37
C ASN A 91 -22.32 17.68 -15.01
N HIS A 92 -21.09 17.81 -14.52
CA HIS A 92 -20.75 18.89 -13.60
C HIS A 92 -20.05 20.00 -14.40
N TYR A 93 -20.75 21.13 -14.53
CA TYR A 93 -20.28 22.33 -15.21
C TYR A 93 -19.00 22.85 -14.51
N GLN A 94 -17.85 22.70 -15.15
CA GLN A 94 -16.58 23.37 -14.83
C GLN A 94 -16.15 24.18 -16.07
N PRO A 95 -15.87 25.51 -15.99
CA PRO A 95 -15.85 26.39 -17.18
C PRO A 95 -14.66 26.27 -18.14
N PHE A 96 -13.87 25.18 -18.10
CA PHE A 96 -12.61 25.07 -18.87
C PHE A 96 -12.47 23.84 -19.79
N HIS A 97 -13.53 23.05 -20.00
CA HIS A 97 -13.42 21.73 -20.67
C HIS A 97 -13.80 21.64 -22.15
N HIS A 98 -13.80 22.73 -22.94
CA HIS A 98 -14.21 22.64 -24.35
C HIS A 98 -13.13 22.10 -25.33
N VAL A 99 -11.99 21.60 -24.83
CA VAL A 99 -10.85 21.15 -25.68
C VAL A 99 -10.39 19.70 -25.42
N LEU A 100 -10.99 18.96 -24.47
CA LEU A 100 -10.48 17.62 -24.07
C LEU A 100 -11.47 16.46 -24.33
N SER A 101 -12.45 16.61 -25.22
CA SER A 101 -13.41 15.52 -25.50
C SER A 101 -12.87 14.38 -26.39
N TYR A 102 -11.60 14.44 -26.80
CA TYR A 102 -10.93 13.39 -27.55
C TYR A 102 -9.45 13.33 -27.14
N GLN A 103 -9.18 12.90 -25.91
CA GLN A 103 -7.84 12.46 -25.51
C GLN A 103 -7.84 10.94 -25.54
N PRO A 104 -6.97 10.27 -26.31
CA PRO A 104 -6.76 8.84 -26.15
C PRO A 104 -6.40 8.55 -24.69
N ILE A 105 -6.94 7.46 -24.15
CA ILE A 105 -6.67 7.01 -22.78
C ILE A 105 -5.17 6.72 -22.68
N ILE A 106 -4.47 7.57 -21.93
CA ILE A 106 -3.02 7.51 -21.78
C ILE A 106 -2.74 7.29 -20.28
N PRO A 107 -1.86 6.34 -19.92
CA PRO A 107 -1.42 6.17 -18.53
C PRO A 107 -0.95 7.50 -17.92
N SER A 108 -0.88 7.60 -16.59
CA SER A 108 -0.44 8.82 -15.90
C SER A 108 0.94 9.36 -16.37
N ARG A 109 1.74 8.56 -17.08
CA ARG A 109 3.00 8.93 -17.77
C ARG A 109 3.91 9.83 -16.92
N ASN A 110 4.06 9.45 -15.65
CA ASN A 110 4.86 10.17 -14.67
C ASN A 110 4.48 11.63 -14.45
N ASN A 111 3.22 12.00 -14.68
CA ASN A 111 2.68 13.32 -14.39
C ASN A 111 1.72 13.24 -13.20
N TRP A 112 2.12 13.83 -12.08
CA TRP A 112 1.31 13.91 -10.87
C TRP A 112 -0.05 14.56 -11.12
N ALA A 113 -0.10 15.68 -11.85
CA ALA A 113 -1.35 16.44 -12.05
C ALA A 113 -2.37 15.66 -12.88
N TYR A 114 -1.90 14.83 -13.83
CA TYR A 114 -2.78 13.99 -14.62
C TYR A 114 -3.32 12.81 -13.80
N GLY A 115 -2.44 12.17 -13.00
CA GLY A 115 -2.85 11.14 -12.05
C GLY A 115 -3.86 11.66 -11.03
N TYR A 116 -3.65 12.88 -10.53
CA TYR A 116 -4.55 13.55 -9.60
C TYR A 116 -5.86 13.98 -10.30
N ALA A 117 -5.82 15.00 -11.16
CA ALA A 117 -7.04 15.66 -11.62
C ALA A 117 -7.87 14.85 -12.61
N VAL A 118 -7.27 13.94 -13.39
CA VAL A 118 -7.97 13.19 -14.45
C VAL A 118 -8.32 11.81 -13.95
N HIS A 119 -7.29 10.99 -13.70
CA HIS A 119 -7.49 9.59 -13.35
C HIS A 119 -8.10 9.43 -11.96
N GLY A 120 -7.65 10.23 -10.98
CA GLY A 120 -8.16 10.08 -9.63
C GLY A 120 -9.59 10.54 -9.51
N ALA A 121 -9.99 11.62 -10.18
CA ALA A 121 -11.40 12.01 -10.26
C ALA A 121 -12.27 10.93 -10.93
N ALA A 122 -11.75 10.24 -11.95
CA ALA A 122 -12.50 9.20 -12.67
C ALA A 122 -12.66 7.91 -11.86
N CYS A 123 -11.65 7.49 -11.10
CA CYS A 123 -11.67 6.23 -10.34
C CYS A 123 -12.01 6.39 -8.86
N HIS A 124 -12.20 7.62 -8.35
CA HIS A 124 -12.41 7.90 -6.91
C HIS A 124 -13.51 7.04 -6.28
N GLU A 125 -14.71 7.09 -6.85
CA GLU A 125 -15.88 6.34 -6.33
C GLU A 125 -15.65 4.83 -6.35
N ALA A 126 -15.02 4.31 -7.42
CA ALA A 126 -14.69 2.88 -7.51
C ALA A 126 -13.68 2.45 -6.43
N VAL A 127 -12.66 3.28 -6.16
CA VAL A 127 -11.70 3.03 -5.08
C VAL A 127 -12.40 3.05 -3.73
N LEU A 128 -13.25 4.06 -3.47
CA LEU A 128 -13.98 4.16 -2.19
C LEU A 128 -14.90 2.97 -1.96
N ASP A 129 -15.61 2.50 -2.99
CA ASP A 129 -16.52 1.37 -2.89
C ASP A 129 -15.78 0.06 -2.60
N VAL A 130 -14.64 -0.17 -3.25
CA VAL A 130 -13.80 -1.35 -3.00
C VAL A 130 -13.21 -1.30 -1.59
N VAL A 131 -12.66 -0.16 -1.18
CA VAL A 131 -12.13 0.03 0.18
C VAL A 131 -13.23 -0.15 1.23
N ARG A 132 -14.44 0.38 1.00
CA ARG A 132 -15.58 0.23 1.90
C ARG A 132 -15.93 -1.24 2.10
N LYS A 133 -16.07 -2.00 1.01
CA LYS A 133 -16.35 -3.45 1.07
C LYS A 133 -15.28 -4.21 1.85
N GLU A 134 -14.01 -3.85 1.70
CA GLU A 134 -12.93 -4.46 2.48
C GLU A 134 -12.97 -4.11 3.97
N VAL A 135 -13.29 -2.86 4.30
CA VAL A 135 -13.43 -2.43 5.70
C VAL A 135 -14.64 -3.10 6.36
N GLU A 136 -15.76 -3.24 5.65
CA GLU A 136 -16.96 -3.96 6.14
C GLU A 136 -16.71 -5.45 6.39
N ARG A 137 -15.70 -6.04 5.74
CA ARG A 137 -15.24 -7.42 5.98
C ARG A 137 -14.28 -7.56 7.18
N CYS A 138 -13.98 -6.48 7.89
CA CYS A 138 -13.12 -6.50 9.08
C CYS A 138 -13.98 -6.44 10.34
N ASP A 139 -13.86 -7.43 11.23
CA ASP A 139 -14.51 -7.40 12.55
C ASP A 139 -14.00 -6.25 13.42
N TYR A 140 -12.71 -5.92 13.29
CA TYR A 140 -12.08 -4.80 13.97
C TYR A 140 -11.07 -4.07 13.08
N PHE A 141 -11.50 -2.95 12.51
CA PHE A 141 -10.68 -2.12 11.63
C PHE A 141 -9.84 -1.10 12.42
N LYS A 142 -8.50 -1.17 12.27
CA LYS A 142 -7.54 -0.30 12.96
C LYS A 142 -7.07 0.89 12.10
N GLY A 143 -6.93 0.70 10.80
CA GLY A 143 -6.31 1.69 9.93
C GLY A 143 -5.85 1.15 8.59
N PHE A 144 -5.33 2.04 7.79
CA PHE A 144 -4.83 1.79 6.44
C PHE A 144 -3.30 1.87 6.40
N LEU A 145 -2.71 0.94 5.64
CA LEU A 145 -1.33 0.99 5.18
C LEU A 145 -1.33 1.23 3.68
N ALA A 146 -0.93 2.43 3.26
CA ALA A 146 -0.78 2.76 1.85
C ALA A 146 0.66 2.49 1.40
N LEU A 147 0.84 1.78 0.30
CA LEU A 147 2.15 1.53 -0.32
C LEU A 147 2.20 2.24 -1.67
N GLN A 148 3.06 3.26 -1.82
CA GLN A 148 3.13 4.06 -3.05
C GLN A 148 4.55 4.51 -3.38
N SER A 149 4.81 4.83 -4.65
CA SER A 149 6.09 5.41 -5.10
C SER A 149 5.94 6.91 -5.38
N LEU A 150 6.94 7.72 -5.03
CA LEU A 150 6.88 9.17 -5.24
C LEU A 150 7.26 9.61 -6.66
N ALA A 151 8.00 8.79 -7.43
CA ALA A 151 8.41 9.14 -8.79
C ALA A 151 7.32 8.90 -9.86
N GLY A 152 6.51 7.85 -9.71
CA GLY A 152 5.53 7.43 -10.72
C GLY A 152 4.27 8.28 -10.73
N GLY A 153 3.67 8.52 -11.90
CA GLY A 153 2.50 9.40 -12.03
C GLY A 153 1.22 8.85 -11.37
N THR A 154 1.03 7.52 -11.45
CA THR A 154 -0.07 6.80 -10.79
C THR A 154 0.16 6.78 -9.28
N GLY A 155 1.30 6.23 -8.83
CA GLY A 155 1.61 6.12 -7.39
C GLY A 155 1.60 7.48 -6.67
N SER A 156 2.16 8.52 -7.28
CA SER A 156 2.24 9.86 -6.69
C SER A 156 0.90 10.62 -6.78
N GLY A 157 0.21 10.60 -7.94
CA GLY A 157 -1.02 11.35 -8.17
C GLY A 157 -2.29 10.67 -7.61
N LEU A 158 -2.49 9.38 -7.90
CA LEU A 158 -3.67 8.62 -7.46
C LEU A 158 -3.56 8.20 -5.99
N GLY A 159 -2.36 7.81 -5.56
CA GLY A 159 -2.09 7.47 -4.16
C GLY A 159 -2.36 8.64 -3.20
N THR A 160 -2.43 9.86 -3.74
CA THR A 160 -2.75 11.10 -3.02
C THR A 160 -4.27 11.39 -2.96
N ILE A 161 -5.08 10.90 -3.91
CA ILE A 161 -6.51 11.24 -3.99
C ILE A 161 -7.41 10.51 -3.00
N GLY A 162 -7.09 9.26 -2.66
CA GLY A 162 -7.88 8.53 -1.67
C GLY A 162 -8.01 9.27 -0.33
N TRP A 163 -7.06 10.16 -0.01
CA TRP A 163 -6.90 10.76 1.31
C TRP A 163 -7.26 12.25 1.40
N ILE A 164 -7.33 12.96 0.27
CA ILE A 164 -7.65 14.39 0.25
C ILE A 164 -9.16 14.58 0.12
N PRO A 165 -9.76 15.49 0.91
CA PRO A 165 -11.15 15.89 0.72
C PRO A 165 -11.28 16.60 -0.64
N THR A 166 -11.83 15.90 -1.62
CA THR A 166 -12.29 16.50 -2.88
C THR A 166 -13.80 16.72 -2.77
N ALA A 167 -14.47 17.25 -3.79
CA ALA A 167 -15.93 17.46 -3.78
C ALA A 167 -16.77 16.19 -3.48
N SER A 168 -16.18 14.99 -3.60
CA SER A 168 -16.67 13.72 -3.04
C SER A 168 -15.82 13.34 -1.81
N LEU A 169 -16.47 12.97 -0.71
CA LEU A 169 -15.81 12.66 0.58
C LEU A 169 -14.55 11.79 0.41
N GLY A 170 -13.42 12.19 0.98
CA GLY A 170 -12.17 11.40 1.00
C GLY A 170 -12.22 10.28 2.05
N LEU A 171 -11.33 9.27 1.97
CA LEU A 171 -11.27 8.18 2.96
C LEU A 171 -11.06 8.70 4.39
N ARG A 172 -10.38 9.84 4.55
CA ARG A 172 -10.20 10.46 5.87
C ARG A 172 -11.50 11.03 6.45
N GLU A 173 -12.42 11.47 5.61
CA GLU A 173 -13.75 11.93 6.08
C GLU A 173 -14.67 10.75 6.38
N LEU A 174 -14.57 9.66 5.61
CA LEU A 174 -15.32 8.43 5.87
C LEU A 174 -14.82 7.66 7.11
N TYR A 175 -13.52 7.68 7.35
CA TYR A 175 -12.86 6.95 8.43
C TYR A 175 -11.95 7.86 9.30
N PRO A 176 -12.51 8.87 9.97
CA PRO A 176 -11.71 9.89 10.68
C PRO A 176 -10.96 9.35 11.90
N THR A 177 -11.44 8.26 12.50
CA THR A 177 -10.83 7.60 13.66
C THR A 177 -9.79 6.56 13.28
N SER A 178 -9.66 6.24 12.00
CA SER A 178 -8.73 5.22 11.51
C SER A 178 -7.34 5.78 11.35
N TYR A 179 -6.32 4.97 11.66
CA TYR A 179 -4.94 5.35 11.47
C TYR A 179 -4.52 5.25 10.01
N LEU A 180 -3.77 6.23 9.50
CA LEU A 180 -3.22 6.21 8.15
C LEU A 180 -1.68 6.28 8.17
N LEU A 181 -1.05 5.15 7.84
CA LEU A 181 0.39 5.08 7.60
C LEU A 181 0.67 5.02 6.09
N ASN A 182 1.31 6.04 5.55
CA ASN A 182 1.77 6.06 4.18
C ASN A 182 3.21 5.57 4.09
N THR A 183 3.45 4.43 3.45
CA THR A 183 4.79 3.98 3.11
C THR A 183 5.13 4.42 1.70
N VAL A 184 6.16 5.27 1.59
CA VAL A 184 6.57 5.90 0.34
C VAL A 184 7.93 5.40 -0.08
N VAL A 185 8.01 4.92 -1.32
CA VAL A 185 9.29 4.64 -1.97
C VAL A 185 9.88 5.95 -2.48
N TRP A 186 10.94 6.38 -1.81
CA TRP A 186 11.69 7.57 -2.17
C TRP A 186 12.53 7.29 -3.43
N PRO A 187 12.47 8.19 -4.43
CA PRO A 187 13.12 7.95 -5.72
C PRO A 187 14.63 8.02 -5.60
N TYR A 188 15.35 7.46 -6.58
CA TYR A 188 16.78 7.69 -6.69
C TYR A 188 17.10 9.18 -6.75
N ARG A 189 18.27 9.56 -6.22
CA ARG A 189 18.80 10.93 -6.30
C ARG A 189 18.80 11.51 -7.73
N SER A 190 18.94 10.66 -8.75
CA SER A 190 18.88 11.07 -10.15
C SER A 190 18.51 9.90 -11.06
N GLY A 191 17.78 10.17 -12.14
CA GLY A 191 17.75 9.30 -13.32
C GLY A 191 16.54 8.38 -13.48
N GLU A 192 15.53 8.42 -12.62
CA GLU A 192 14.28 7.66 -12.87
C GLU A 192 13.40 8.38 -13.88
N VAL A 193 13.03 9.64 -13.55
CA VAL A 193 12.16 10.47 -14.39
C VAL A 193 12.54 11.94 -14.25
N ILE A 194 12.52 12.69 -15.34
CA ILE A 194 12.87 14.12 -15.37
C ILE A 194 12.01 14.95 -14.38
N VAL A 195 10.75 14.57 -14.21
CA VAL A 195 9.78 15.26 -13.33
C VAL A 195 9.65 14.64 -11.93
N GLN A 196 10.49 13.67 -11.55
CA GLN A 196 10.38 12.95 -10.28
C GLN A 196 10.38 13.90 -9.05
N ASN A 197 11.14 14.99 -9.10
CA ASN A 197 11.23 15.96 -8.00
C ASN A 197 9.90 16.73 -7.82
N TYR A 198 9.22 17.06 -8.93
CA TYR A 198 7.91 17.70 -8.88
C TYR A 198 6.86 16.74 -8.31
N ASN A 199 6.83 15.50 -8.80
CA ASN A 199 5.91 14.47 -8.31
C ASN A 199 6.11 14.21 -6.81
N THR A 200 7.37 14.11 -6.39
CA THR A 200 7.74 13.90 -4.98
C THR A 200 7.27 15.07 -4.11
N LEU A 201 7.55 16.31 -4.50
CA LEU A 201 7.19 17.49 -3.72
C LEU A 201 5.67 17.63 -3.55
N LEU A 202 4.92 17.48 -4.66
CA LEU A 202 3.45 17.60 -4.65
C LEU A 202 2.80 16.51 -3.80
N THR A 203 3.29 15.27 -3.93
CA THR A 203 2.80 14.14 -3.12
C THR A 203 3.12 14.35 -1.64
N MET A 204 4.34 14.76 -1.30
CA MET A 204 4.73 14.98 0.09
C MET A 204 3.95 16.13 0.75
N ALA A 205 3.67 17.20 0.01
CA ALA A 205 2.82 18.29 0.51
C ALA A 205 1.44 17.74 0.94
N CYS A 206 0.82 16.95 0.06
CA CYS A 206 -0.47 16.33 0.33
C CYS A 206 -0.45 15.29 1.45
N LEU A 207 0.58 14.44 1.50
CA LEU A 207 0.71 13.41 2.53
C LEU A 207 1.00 14.01 3.91
N SER A 208 1.69 15.16 3.98
CA SER A 208 1.99 15.83 5.25
C SER A 208 0.72 16.28 6.00
N GLU A 209 -0.30 16.68 5.26
CA GLU A 209 -1.59 17.14 5.80
C GLU A 209 -2.50 15.96 6.13
N SER A 210 -2.58 14.96 5.25
CA SER A 210 -3.56 13.88 5.34
C SER A 210 -3.11 12.64 6.13
N SER A 211 -1.81 12.35 6.22
CA SER A 211 -1.30 11.13 6.87
C SER A 211 -1.14 11.30 8.38
N ASP A 212 -1.31 10.22 9.15
CA ASP A 212 -0.93 10.20 10.57
C ASP A 212 0.56 9.86 10.74
N GLY A 213 1.14 9.11 9.79
CA GLY A 213 2.57 8.85 9.68
C GLY A 213 3.00 8.59 8.23
N VAL A 214 4.25 8.91 7.90
CA VAL A 214 4.85 8.66 6.58
C VAL A 214 6.15 7.89 6.76
N LEU A 215 6.15 6.61 6.44
CA LEU A 215 7.34 5.77 6.43
C LEU A 215 8.08 5.92 5.10
N ILE A 216 9.31 6.43 5.16
CA ILE A 216 10.15 6.63 3.98
C ILE A 216 11.08 5.44 3.82
N VAL A 217 11.06 4.83 2.63
CA VAL A 217 12.01 3.78 2.23
C VAL A 217 12.72 4.21 0.94
N GLU A 218 14.05 4.17 0.93
CA GLU A 218 14.85 4.80 -0.14
C GLU A 218 15.40 3.79 -1.15
N ASN A 219 15.20 4.05 -2.45
CA ASN A 219 15.77 3.24 -3.53
C ASN A 219 17.31 3.25 -3.52
N ASP A 220 17.93 4.40 -3.24
CA ASP A 220 19.39 4.52 -3.10
C ASP A 220 19.95 3.65 -1.96
N LEU A 221 19.22 3.56 -0.84
CA LEU A 221 19.64 2.75 0.30
C LEU A 221 19.45 1.25 0.00
N ALA A 222 18.33 0.88 -0.62
CA ALA A 222 18.08 -0.50 -1.04
C ALA A 222 19.14 -0.99 -2.04
N ASP A 223 19.48 -0.19 -3.05
CA ASP A 223 20.54 -0.48 -4.01
C ASP A 223 21.90 -0.67 -3.30
N GLN A 224 22.25 0.23 -2.36
CA GLN A 224 23.48 0.12 -1.58
C GLN A 224 23.52 -1.15 -0.72
N ILE A 225 22.42 -1.52 -0.08
CA ILE A 225 22.33 -2.77 0.71
C ILE A 225 22.54 -3.98 -0.19
N CYS A 226 21.85 -4.04 -1.33
CA CYS A 226 22.02 -5.14 -2.28
C CYS A 226 23.46 -5.27 -2.78
N ARG A 227 24.11 -4.14 -3.15
CA ARG A 227 25.48 -4.17 -3.68
C ARG A 227 26.53 -4.48 -2.62
N ARG A 228 26.44 -3.83 -1.45
CA ARG A 228 27.49 -3.90 -0.42
C ARG A 228 27.32 -5.08 0.52
N LEU A 229 26.09 -5.37 0.93
CA LEU A 229 25.82 -6.37 1.98
C LEU A 229 25.43 -7.72 1.36
N LEU A 230 24.63 -7.72 0.29
CA LEU A 230 24.19 -8.96 -0.38
C LEU A 230 25.09 -9.36 -1.55
N ALA A 231 26.11 -8.56 -1.87
CA ALA A 231 27.07 -8.79 -2.96
C ALA A 231 26.43 -8.97 -4.36
N ILE A 232 25.33 -8.24 -4.63
CA ILE A 232 24.64 -8.23 -5.92
C ILE A 232 25.10 -7.00 -6.71
N PRO A 233 25.95 -7.13 -7.76
CA PRO A 233 26.58 -5.97 -8.41
C PRO A 233 25.59 -5.07 -9.15
N THR A 234 24.55 -5.66 -9.74
CA THR A 234 23.48 -4.97 -10.47
C THR A 234 22.13 -5.43 -9.93
N PRO A 235 21.60 -4.80 -8.86
CA PRO A 235 20.35 -5.24 -8.25
C PRO A 235 19.16 -4.94 -9.15
N SER A 236 18.27 -5.91 -9.29
CA SER A 236 16.97 -5.74 -9.94
C SER A 236 15.97 -5.05 -9.00
N LEU A 237 14.90 -4.46 -9.56
CA LEU A 237 13.78 -3.93 -8.77
C LEU A 237 13.18 -4.99 -7.84
N HIS A 238 13.14 -6.26 -8.26
CA HIS A 238 12.65 -7.35 -7.44
C HIS A 238 13.51 -7.54 -6.17
N GLN A 239 14.83 -7.59 -6.32
CA GLN A 239 15.76 -7.75 -5.18
C GLN A 239 15.72 -6.54 -4.24
N MET A 240 15.60 -5.33 -4.78
CA MET A 240 15.43 -4.13 -3.94
C MET A 240 14.10 -4.15 -3.20
N ASN A 241 13.00 -4.55 -3.87
CA ASN A 241 11.70 -4.70 -3.25
C ASN A 241 11.71 -5.75 -2.13
N GLN A 242 12.52 -6.81 -2.21
CA GLN A 242 12.72 -7.76 -1.11
C GLN A 242 13.37 -7.09 0.11
N VAL A 243 14.42 -6.28 -0.10
CA VAL A 243 15.07 -5.51 0.98
C VAL A 243 14.09 -4.52 1.60
N LEU A 244 13.38 -3.73 0.79
CA LEU A 244 12.40 -2.75 1.28
C LEU A 244 11.26 -3.43 2.05
N THR A 245 10.77 -4.54 1.52
CA THR A 245 9.76 -5.37 2.16
C THR A 245 10.22 -5.86 3.53
N ASN A 246 11.47 -6.30 3.68
CA ASN A 246 11.99 -6.73 4.99
C ASN A 246 11.94 -5.60 6.02
N HIS A 247 12.24 -4.35 5.63
CA HIS A 247 12.13 -3.20 6.53
C HIS A 247 10.67 -2.93 6.94
N ILE A 248 9.75 -2.95 5.98
CA ILE A 248 8.32 -2.68 6.23
C ILE A 248 7.70 -3.81 7.07
N ALA A 249 7.96 -5.06 6.72
CA ALA A 249 7.46 -6.23 7.44
C ALA A 249 8.00 -6.23 8.88
N ALA A 250 9.30 -6.06 9.10
CA ALA A 250 9.88 -6.05 10.44
C ALA A 250 9.24 -5.01 11.39
N MET A 251 8.76 -3.89 10.84
CA MET A 251 8.04 -2.88 11.61
C MET A 251 6.61 -3.31 11.97
N LEU A 252 5.93 -4.03 11.08
CA LEU A 252 4.51 -4.37 11.20
C LEU A 252 4.25 -5.73 11.87
N MET A 253 5.25 -6.61 11.89
CA MET A 253 5.13 -7.93 12.50
C MET A 253 4.80 -7.85 14.00
N PRO A 254 3.99 -8.77 14.54
CA PRO A 254 3.71 -8.82 15.97
C PRO A 254 5.02 -9.00 16.76
N ALA A 255 5.33 -8.05 17.64
CA ALA A 255 6.44 -8.15 18.56
C ALA A 255 5.94 -8.65 19.92
N LEU A 256 6.75 -9.51 20.58
CA LEU A 256 6.51 -9.88 21.97
C LEU A 256 6.63 -8.62 22.84
N PRO A 257 5.63 -8.28 23.68
CA PRO A 257 5.81 -7.23 24.67
C PRO A 257 6.95 -7.64 25.62
N PHE A 258 7.88 -6.73 25.88
CA PHE A 258 9.04 -6.95 26.76
C PHE A 258 8.66 -7.19 28.24
N GLN A 259 7.37 -7.17 28.59
CA GLN A 259 6.93 -7.28 29.98
C GLN A 259 6.84 -8.74 30.42
N LYS A 260 7.88 -9.20 31.11
CA LYS A 260 7.87 -10.41 31.95
C LYS A 260 6.97 -10.19 33.16
N ASP A 261 5.64 -10.22 33.02
CA ASP A 261 4.78 -10.46 34.18
C ASP A 261 3.44 -11.09 33.81
N THR A 262 3.21 -12.27 34.39
CA THR A 262 1.93 -12.96 34.66
C THR A 262 1.06 -13.37 33.45
N HIS A 263 1.15 -14.66 33.09
CA HIS A 263 0.10 -15.54 32.54
C HIS A 263 -0.78 -15.12 31.35
N THR A 264 -0.58 -13.96 30.73
CA THR A 264 -1.33 -13.51 29.55
C THR A 264 -0.43 -12.72 28.61
N SER A 265 0.65 -13.34 28.11
CA SER A 265 1.46 -12.77 27.03
C SER A 265 0.71 -12.85 25.71
N ARG A 266 -0.31 -11.99 25.52
CA ARG A 266 -0.90 -11.79 24.20
C ARG A 266 0.08 -10.96 23.38
N PHE A 267 0.42 -11.43 22.19
CA PHE A 267 1.09 -10.63 21.18
C PHE A 267 0.28 -9.33 21.01
N SER A 268 0.95 -8.18 20.89
CA SER A 268 0.27 -6.94 20.52
C SER A 268 -0.15 -7.08 19.07
N SER A 269 -1.38 -7.54 18.84
CA SER A 269 -1.92 -7.75 17.51
C SER A 269 -1.90 -6.41 16.77
N CYS A 270 -1.15 -6.35 15.66
CA CYS A 270 -0.91 -5.19 14.80
C CYS A 270 -0.22 -3.96 15.45
N ALA A 271 1.03 -3.70 15.04
CA ALA A 271 1.85 -2.60 15.53
C ALA A 271 1.43 -1.20 15.01
N LEU A 272 0.59 -1.10 13.97
CA LEU A 272 0.36 0.18 13.26
C LEU A 272 -0.17 1.31 14.17
N PRO A 273 -1.24 1.13 14.97
CA PRO A 273 -1.68 2.15 15.92
C PRO A 273 -0.60 2.52 16.92
N SER A 274 0.12 1.52 17.45
CA SER A 274 1.18 1.72 18.44
C SER A 274 2.33 2.54 17.85
N ILE A 275 2.77 2.24 16.63
CA ILE A 275 3.84 2.95 15.92
C ILE A 275 3.47 4.43 15.77
N ILE A 276 2.26 4.71 15.29
CA ILE A 276 1.83 6.10 15.08
C ILE A 276 1.68 6.83 16.41
N GLN A 277 1.04 6.23 17.42
CA GLN A 277 0.86 6.85 18.72
C GLN A 277 2.19 7.17 19.42
N HIS A 278 3.19 6.28 19.33
CA HIS A 278 4.46 6.46 20.02
C HIS A 278 5.48 7.30 19.21
N LEU A 279 5.52 7.15 17.88
CA LEU A 279 6.54 7.79 17.04
C LEU A 279 6.06 9.07 16.34
N CYS A 280 4.75 9.23 16.14
CA CYS A 280 4.13 10.39 15.47
C CYS A 280 3.27 11.21 16.43
N ALA A 281 3.77 11.43 17.66
CA ALA A 281 3.02 12.14 18.72
C ALA A 281 2.73 13.62 18.39
N HIS A 282 3.43 14.21 17.41
CA HIS A 282 3.23 15.61 17.01
C HIS A 282 2.87 15.69 15.52
N PRO A 283 1.82 16.45 15.13
CA PRO A 283 1.35 16.50 13.75
C PRO A 283 2.37 17.10 12.76
N GLY A 284 3.35 17.87 13.24
CA GLY A 284 4.47 18.36 12.42
C GLY A 284 5.63 17.37 12.24
N PHE A 285 5.67 16.27 12.99
CA PHE A 285 6.78 15.30 12.99
C PHE A 285 6.23 13.90 12.69
N LYS A 286 5.86 13.69 11.42
CA LYS A 286 5.21 12.45 10.94
C LYS A 286 6.13 11.57 10.09
N LEU A 287 7.34 12.04 9.77
CA LEU A 287 8.26 11.31 8.90
C LEU A 287 9.03 10.25 9.71
N LEU A 288 8.91 8.99 9.28
CA LEU A 288 9.53 7.84 9.91
C LEU A 288 10.58 7.25 8.96
N ASN A 289 11.68 6.76 9.54
CA ASN A 289 12.71 6.01 8.85
C ASN A 289 13.00 4.73 9.64
N VAL A 290 13.15 3.60 8.96
CA VAL A 290 13.42 2.30 9.57
C VAL A 290 14.84 1.86 9.26
N LYS A 291 15.58 1.50 10.32
CA LYS A 291 16.92 0.91 10.22
C LYS A 291 16.88 -0.51 10.75
N LEU A 292 17.15 -1.50 9.88
CA LEU A 292 17.14 -2.91 10.24
C LEU A 292 18.57 -3.47 10.29
N VAL A 293 18.89 -4.19 11.37
CA VAL A 293 20.20 -4.84 11.62
C VAL A 293 19.93 -6.21 12.28
N PRO A 294 20.67 -7.28 11.94
CA PRO A 294 21.74 -7.33 10.94
C PRO A 294 21.21 -7.68 9.54
N GLN A 295 21.80 -7.06 8.52
CA GLN A 295 21.57 -7.38 7.11
C GLN A 295 22.71 -8.31 6.67
N VAL A 296 22.54 -9.61 6.88
CA VAL A 296 23.56 -10.63 6.57
C VAL A 296 23.09 -11.50 5.41
N ARG A 297 24.06 -12.00 4.65
CA ARG A 297 23.86 -12.96 3.56
C ARG A 297 23.30 -14.29 4.06
#